data_AF-A0A968RWK9-F1
#
_entry.id   AF-A0A968RWK9-F1
#
_cell.length_a   1.000
_cell.length_b   1.000
_cell.length_c   1.000
_cell.angle_alpha   90.00
_cell.angle_beta   90.00
_cell.angle_gamma   90.00
#
_symmetry.space_group_name_H-M   'P 1'
#
loop_
_entity.id
_entity.type
_entity.pdbx_description
1 polymer ?
#
loop_
_entity_poly.entity_id
_entity_poly.type
_entity_poly.pdbx_seq_one_letter_code
_entity_poly.pdbx_strand_id
1 'polypeptide(L)'
;MKPHTDIIMVSVYEDSELVFEALKAGASGYITKSANYMELLTALDEIVKGGAPMSSRIARMVIDNFHVNPNSPLTRRETEILQLISEGKTYTQISEELFISKETSKTHIKNIYSKLQVNSKSEAIAKANLEKLC
;
A
#
# COMPACT_ATOMS: atom_id res chain seq x y z
N MET A 1 6.39 -24.54 -6.79
CA MET A 1 5.01 -24.20 -7.20
C MET A 1 4.91 -24.38 -8.71
N LYS A 2 3.76 -24.81 -9.24
CA LYS A 2 3.54 -24.83 -10.70
C LYS A 2 3.43 -23.36 -11.18
N PRO A 3 4.06 -22.98 -12.29
CA PRO A 3 4.15 -21.58 -12.74
C PRO A 3 2.82 -20.93 -13.21
N HIS A 4 1.68 -21.62 -13.10
CA HIS A 4 0.36 -21.14 -13.51
C HIS A 4 -0.74 -21.60 -12.53
N THR A 5 -0.52 -21.43 -11.23
CA THR A 5 -1.56 -21.71 -10.23
C THR A 5 -2.16 -20.40 -9.75
N ASP A 6 -3.44 -20.20 -10.02
CA ASP A 6 -4.19 -19.09 -9.46
C ASP A 6 -4.36 -19.25 -7.95
N ILE A 7 -4.18 -18.14 -7.23
CA ILE A 7 -4.24 -18.10 -5.77
C ILE A 7 -5.34 -17.13 -5.36
N ILE A 8 -6.35 -17.63 -4.64
CA ILE A 8 -7.33 -16.78 -3.97
C ILE A 8 -6.93 -16.65 -2.50
N MET A 9 -6.72 -15.41 -2.05
CA MET A 9 -6.54 -15.13 -0.64
C MET A 9 -7.90 -15.11 0.07
N VAL A 10 -8.02 -15.81 1.20
CA VAL A 10 -9.25 -15.86 2.00
C VAL A 10 -8.96 -15.40 3.43
N SER A 11 -9.49 -14.24 3.81
CA SER A 11 -9.07 -13.52 5.02
C SER A 11 -10.22 -12.86 5.78
N VAL A 12 -10.10 -12.71 7.10
CA VAL A 12 -11.02 -11.84 7.88
C VAL A 12 -10.65 -10.36 7.74
N TYR A 13 -9.45 -10.05 7.27
CA TYR A 13 -8.95 -8.70 7.15
C TYR A 13 -9.40 -8.10 5.81
N GLU A 14 -9.79 -6.84 5.85
CA GLU A 14 -10.14 -6.03 4.69
C GLU A 14 -9.41 -4.68 4.75
N ASP A 15 -8.19 -4.72 5.31
CA ASP A 15 -7.27 -3.60 5.34
C ASP A 15 -6.66 -3.40 3.95
N SER A 16 -6.57 -2.15 3.50
CA SER A 16 -6.14 -1.83 2.14
C SER A 16 -4.70 -2.23 1.86
N GLU A 17 -3.81 -2.10 2.85
CA GLU A 17 -2.39 -2.45 2.70
C GLU A 17 -2.23 -3.97 2.62
N LEU A 18 -2.89 -4.72 3.51
CA LEU A 18 -2.87 -6.18 3.47
C LEU A 18 -3.45 -6.76 2.18
N VAL A 19 -4.55 -6.19 1.69
CA VAL A 19 -5.15 -6.58 0.40
C VAL A 19 -4.16 -6.33 -0.74
N PHE A 20 -3.56 -5.15 -0.78
CA PHE A 20 -2.67 -4.76 -1.86
C PHE A 20 -1.38 -5.59 -1.86
N GLU A 21 -0.78 -5.84 -0.70
CA GLU A 21 0.42 -6.67 -0.57
C GLU A 21 0.14 -8.14 -0.92
N ALA A 22 -1.04 -8.67 -0.59
CA ALA A 22 -1.43 -10.02 -1.02
C ALA A 22 -1.49 -10.14 -2.56
N LEU A 23 -2.05 -9.13 -3.23
CA LEU A 23 -2.13 -9.09 -4.69
C LEU A 23 -0.76 -8.90 -5.34
N LYS A 24 0.09 -8.01 -4.80
CA LYS A 24 1.49 -7.86 -5.24
C LYS A 24 2.29 -9.15 -5.09
N ALA A 25 2.03 -9.93 -4.05
CA ALA A 25 2.67 -11.22 -3.83
C ALA A 25 2.20 -12.32 -4.82
N GLY A 26 1.22 -12.02 -5.67
CA GLY A 26 0.75 -12.92 -6.73
C GLY A 26 -0.61 -13.57 -6.46
N ALA A 27 -1.39 -13.06 -5.50
CA ALA A 27 -2.78 -13.48 -5.40
C ALA A 27 -3.57 -13.01 -6.64
N SER A 28 -4.28 -13.95 -7.27
CA SER A 28 -5.16 -13.72 -8.41
C SER A 28 -6.54 -13.18 -7.98
N GLY A 29 -6.89 -13.30 -6.68
CA GLY A 29 -8.14 -12.77 -6.12
C GLY A 29 -8.11 -12.67 -4.59
N TYR A 30 -9.09 -11.99 -4.02
CA TYR A 30 -9.20 -11.78 -2.56
C TYR A 30 -10.66 -11.84 -2.12
N ILE A 31 -10.96 -12.79 -1.22
CA ILE A 31 -12.29 -13.04 -0.69
C ILE A 31 -12.26 -12.93 0.83
N THR A 32 -13.32 -12.38 1.41
CA THR A 32 -13.46 -12.28 2.86
C THR A 32 -13.89 -13.62 3.44
N LYS A 33 -13.45 -13.96 4.66
CA LYS A 33 -13.92 -15.15 5.39
C LYS A 33 -15.39 -15.08 5.80
N SER A 34 -16.02 -13.91 5.70
CA SER A 34 -17.47 -13.73 5.84
C SER A 34 -18.26 -14.16 4.60
N ALA A 35 -17.57 -14.41 3.47
CA ALA A 35 -18.22 -14.85 2.26
C ALA A 35 -18.91 -16.21 2.46
N ASN A 36 -20.13 -16.32 1.95
CA ASN A 36 -20.89 -17.55 2.00
C ASN A 36 -20.41 -18.56 0.94
N TYR A 37 -20.93 -19.77 1.02
CA TYR A 37 -20.54 -20.87 0.12
C TYR A 37 -20.78 -20.56 -1.37
N MET A 38 -21.87 -19.87 -1.70
CA MET A 38 -22.19 -19.52 -3.09
C MET A 38 -21.23 -18.46 -3.65
N GLU A 39 -20.80 -17.52 -2.81
CA GLU A 39 -19.81 -16.50 -3.19
C GLU A 39 -18.45 -17.14 -3.48
N LEU A 40 -18.03 -18.13 -2.67
CA LEU A 40 -16.81 -18.89 -2.92
C LEU A 40 -16.87 -19.70 -4.23
N LEU A 41 -18.00 -20.36 -4.52
CA LEU A 41 -18.17 -21.06 -5.78
C LEU A 41 -18.12 -20.12 -6.98
N THR A 42 -18.76 -18.96 -6.86
CA THR A 42 -18.75 -17.93 -7.91
C THR A 42 -17.32 -17.42 -8.14
N ALA A 43 -16.58 -17.17 -7.07
CA ALA A 43 -15.18 -16.75 -7.14
C ALA A 43 -14.28 -17.79 -7.83
N LEU A 44 -14.51 -19.08 -7.56
CA LEU A 44 -13.77 -20.16 -8.21
C LEU A 44 -14.09 -20.25 -9.72
N ASP A 45 -15.35 -20.11 -10.11
CA ASP A 45 -15.74 -20.10 -11.53
C ASP A 45 -15.16 -18.87 -12.25
N GLU A 46 -15.17 -17.70 -11.62
CA GLU A 46 -14.59 -16.48 -12.15
C GLU A 46 -13.08 -16.62 -12.39
N ILE A 47 -12.34 -17.15 -11.41
CA ILE A 47 -10.87 -17.24 -11.52
C ILE A 47 -10.44 -18.26 -12.58
N VAL A 48 -11.15 -19.38 -12.71
CA VAL A 48 -10.90 -20.38 -13.75
C VAL A 48 -11.11 -19.80 -15.15
N LYS A 49 -11.98 -18.80 -15.29
CA LYS A 49 -12.21 -18.04 -16.53
C LYS A 49 -11.19 -16.92 -16.76
N GLY A 50 -10.20 -16.77 -15.88
CA GLY A 50 -9.19 -15.72 -15.94
C GLY A 50 -9.63 -14.38 -15.33
N GLY A 51 -10.69 -14.37 -14.53
CA GLY A 51 -11.12 -13.20 -13.76
C GLY A 51 -10.33 -13.02 -12.46
N ALA A 52 -10.67 -11.97 -11.72
CA ALA A 52 -9.98 -11.58 -10.48
C ALA A 52 -11.01 -11.41 -9.36
N PRO A 53 -11.48 -12.51 -8.73
CA PRO A 53 -12.62 -12.46 -7.85
C PRO A 53 -12.32 -11.65 -6.58
N MET A 54 -13.09 -10.58 -6.40
CA MET A 54 -13.05 -9.72 -5.23
C MET A 54 -14.32 -8.88 -5.12
N SER A 55 -14.66 -8.40 -3.92
CA SER A 55 -15.79 -7.49 -3.75
C SER A 55 -15.50 -6.11 -4.36
N SER A 56 -16.53 -5.35 -4.73
CA SER A 56 -16.39 -3.97 -5.24
C SER A 56 -15.62 -3.06 -4.28
N ARG A 57 -15.74 -3.33 -2.97
CA ARG A 57 -15.00 -2.63 -1.92
C ARG A 57 -13.51 -2.95 -1.99
N ILE A 58 -13.13 -4.22 -2.13
CA ILE A 58 -11.73 -4.63 -2.32
C ILE A 58 -11.17 -4.04 -3.60
N ALA A 59 -11.91 -4.11 -4.71
CA ALA A 59 -11.50 -3.51 -5.97
C ALA A 59 -11.24 -2.00 -5.84
N ARG A 60 -12.09 -1.27 -5.09
CA ARG A 60 -11.86 0.15 -4.78
C ARG A 60 -10.55 0.36 -4.01
N MET A 61 -10.30 -0.42 -2.95
CA MET A 61 -9.06 -0.33 -2.17
C MET A 61 -7.83 -0.55 -3.05
N VAL A 62 -7.88 -1.50 -3.98
CA VAL A 62 -6.80 -1.77 -4.93
C VAL A 62 -6.59 -0.58 -5.86
N ILE A 63 -7.65 -0.05 -6.46
CA ILE A 63 -7.57 1.13 -7.34
C ILE A 63 -6.98 2.33 -6.59
N ASP A 64 -7.40 2.56 -5.35
CA ASP A 64 -6.91 3.67 -4.54
C ASP A 64 -5.41 3.53 -4.20
N ASN A 65 -4.89 2.32 -4.02
CA ASN A 65 -3.45 2.06 -3.86
C ASN A 65 -2.65 2.32 -5.15
N PHE A 66 -3.26 2.27 -6.33
CA PHE A 66 -2.59 2.61 -7.59
C PHE A 66 -2.58 4.11 -7.90
N HIS A 67 -3.35 4.93 -7.17
CA HIS A 67 -3.34 6.37 -7.32
C HIS A 67 -2.09 7.00 -6.66
N VAL A 68 -0.92 6.75 -7.25
CA VAL A 68 0.29 7.53 -6.97
C VAL A 68 0.14 8.86 -7.68
N ASN A 69 0.25 9.98 -6.95
CA ASN A 69 0.24 11.30 -7.57
C ASN A 69 1.40 11.41 -8.58
N PRO A 70 1.14 11.43 -9.90
CA PRO A 70 2.20 11.41 -10.92
C PRO A 70 3.02 12.70 -10.91
N ASN A 71 2.49 13.75 -10.28
CA ASN A 71 3.15 15.05 -10.10
C ASN A 71 3.78 15.18 -8.71
N SER A 72 3.90 14.09 -7.95
CA SER A 72 4.59 14.11 -6.66
C SER A 72 6.02 14.65 -6.87
N PRO A 73 6.44 15.67 -6.10
CA PRO A 73 7.80 16.19 -6.17
C PRO A 73 8.82 15.23 -5.49
N LEU A 74 8.33 14.17 -4.86
CA LEU A 74 9.13 13.23 -4.07
C LEU A 74 9.65 12.10 -4.94
N THR A 75 10.90 11.72 -4.66
CA THR A 75 11.49 10.48 -5.18
C THR A 75 10.85 9.28 -4.48
N ARG A 76 10.95 8.09 -5.08
CA ARG A 76 10.50 6.84 -4.46
C ARG A 76 10.98 6.68 -3.01
N ARG A 77 12.27 6.97 -2.76
CA ARG A 77 12.86 6.85 -1.43
C ARG A 77 12.31 7.87 -0.43
N GLU A 78 12.00 9.07 -0.90
CA GLU A 78 11.36 10.10 -0.08
C GLU A 78 9.90 9.76 0.22
N THR A 79 9.17 9.15 -0.73
CA THR A 79 7.83 8.62 -0.50
C THR A 79 7.83 7.49 0.54
N GLU A 80 8.76 6.54 0.45
CA GLU A 80 8.94 5.47 1.47
C GLU A 80 9.16 6.07 2.87
N ILE A 81 10.00 7.09 2.97
CA ILE A 81 10.28 7.77 4.24
C ILE A 81 9.04 8.54 4.74
N LEU A 82 8.32 9.22 3.85
CA LEU A 82 7.09 9.94 4.20
C LEU A 82 6.00 8.99 4.72
N GLN A 83 5.88 7.80 4.11
CA GLN A 83 4.97 6.75 4.58
C GLN A 83 5.29 6.33 6.02
N LEU A 84 6.55 6.01 6.31
CA LEU A 84 6.96 5.63 7.67
C LEU A 84 6.76 6.78 8.69
N ILE A 85 6.89 8.04 8.27
CA ILE A 85 6.58 9.20 9.12
C ILE A 85 5.08 9.22 9.46
N SER A 86 4.22 8.97 8.48
CA SER A 86 2.76 8.89 8.61
C SER A 86 2.31 7.74 9.53
N GLU A 87 3.04 6.62 9.51
CA GLU A 87 2.86 5.49 10.46
C GLU A 87 3.33 5.81 11.89
N GLY A 88 3.90 7.00 12.12
CA GLY A 88 4.35 7.42 13.44
C GLY A 88 5.79 7.02 13.79
N LYS A 89 6.55 6.43 12.86
CA LYS A 89 7.94 6.02 13.09
C LYS A 89 8.84 7.22 13.39
N THR A 90 9.85 7.00 14.22
CA THR A 90 10.93 7.95 14.51
C THR A 90 12.03 7.86 13.45
N TYR A 91 12.84 8.90 13.28
CA TYR A 91 13.97 8.87 12.33
C TYR A 91 14.98 7.75 12.62
N THR A 92 15.07 7.28 13.87
CA THR A 92 15.87 6.11 14.25
C THR A 92 15.26 4.82 13.72
N GLN A 93 13.95 4.60 13.94
CA GLN A 93 13.25 3.44 13.41
C GLN A 93 13.28 3.41 11.88
N ILE A 94 13.07 4.57 11.23
CA ILE A 94 13.17 4.72 9.78
C ILE A 94 14.58 4.33 9.29
N SER A 95 15.63 4.76 10.00
CA SER A 95 17.00 4.42 9.62
C SER A 95 17.30 2.93 9.72
N GLU A 96 16.74 2.25 10.73
CA GLU A 96 16.88 0.81 10.94
C GLU A 96 16.11 0.01 9.88
N GLU A 97 14.84 0.35 9.65
CA GLU A 97 13.94 -0.34 8.72
C GLU A 97 14.41 -0.21 7.26
N LEU A 98 14.99 0.95 6.92
CA LEU A 98 15.48 1.24 5.58
C LEU A 98 16.97 0.94 5.39
N PHE A 99 17.67 0.45 6.42
CA PHE A 99 19.10 0.15 6.42
C PHE A 99 19.99 1.33 5.97
N ILE A 100 19.71 2.53 6.49
CA ILE A 100 20.47 3.77 6.21
C ILE A 100 20.97 4.41 7.50
N SER A 101 21.88 5.39 7.41
CA SER A 101 22.31 6.13 8.59
C SER A 101 21.21 7.08 9.10
N LYS A 102 21.23 7.38 10.41
CA LYS A 102 20.35 8.41 11.01
C LYS A 102 20.53 9.79 10.35
N GLU A 103 21.72 10.10 9.86
CA GLU A 103 21.99 11.37 9.19
C GLU A 103 21.39 11.38 7.77
N THR A 104 21.44 10.24 7.09
CA THR A 104 20.78 10.05 5.79
C THR A 104 19.27 10.18 5.93
N SER A 105 18.65 9.56 6.95
CA SER A 105 17.21 9.69 7.18
C SER A 105 16.80 11.14 7.47
N LYS A 106 17.54 11.86 8.33
CA LYS A 106 17.32 13.30 8.56
C LYS A 106 17.44 14.14 7.29
N THR A 107 18.44 13.84 6.45
CA THR A 107 18.65 14.56 5.18
C THR A 107 17.46 14.37 4.25
N HIS A 108 16.96 13.15 4.10
CA HIS A 108 15.74 12.91 3.31
C HIS A 108 14.53 13.64 3.89
N ILE A 109 14.32 13.60 5.21
CA ILE A 109 13.21 14.31 5.88
C ILE A 109 13.28 15.82 5.59
N LYS A 110 14.47 16.41 5.65
CA LYS A 110 14.68 17.82 5.32
C LYS A 110 14.32 18.12 3.86
N ASN A 111 14.72 17.25 2.93
CA ASN A 111 14.40 17.40 1.51
C ASN A 111 12.90 17.26 1.25
N ILE A 112 12.23 16.32 1.92
CA ILE A 112 10.77 16.15 1.87
C ILE A 112 10.10 17.45 2.30
N TYR A 113 10.46 18.00 3.46
CA TYR A 113 9.85 19.24 3.97
C TYR A 113 10.07 20.42 3.01
N SER A 114 11.27 20.53 2.43
CA SER A 114 11.56 21.54 1.43
C SER A 114 10.71 21.38 0.16
N LYS A 115 10.54 20.16 -0.34
CA LYS A 115 9.77 19.86 -1.56
C LYS A 115 8.27 20.05 -1.34
N LEU A 116 7.79 19.69 -0.16
CA LEU A 116 6.39 19.85 0.24
C LEU A 116 6.08 21.28 0.73
N GLN A 117 7.10 22.13 0.91
CA GLN A 117 6.96 23.50 1.43
C GLN A 117 6.25 23.54 2.79
N VAL A 118 6.67 22.66 3.70
CA VAL A 118 6.12 22.52 5.07
C VAL A 118 7.23 22.64 6.10
N ASN A 119 6.87 22.98 7.34
CA ASN A 119 7.84 23.21 8.42
C ASN A 119 7.73 22.21 9.58
N SER A 120 6.73 21.34 9.57
CA SER A 120 6.50 20.38 10.65
C SER A 120 6.09 18.99 10.16
N LYS A 121 6.31 17.98 11.02
CA LYS A 121 5.85 16.60 10.78
C LYS A 121 4.35 16.57 10.53
N SER A 122 3.57 17.30 11.34
CA SER A 122 2.12 17.33 11.21
C SER A 122 1.65 17.94 9.89
N GLU A 123 2.30 19.02 9.43
CA GLU A 123 2.01 19.61 8.11
C GLU A 123 2.38 18.67 6.97
N ALA A 124 3.53 17.98 7.06
CA ALA A 124 3.95 17.02 6.06
C ALA A 124 2.92 15.88 5.91
N ILE A 125 2.45 15.30 7.03
CA ILE A 125 1.44 14.24 7.03
C ILE A 125 0.10 14.76 6.48
N ALA A 126 -0.34 15.96 6.92
CA ALA A 126 -1.58 16.55 6.44
C ALA A 126 -1.55 16.77 4.93
N LYS A 127 -0.43 17.27 4.39
CA LYS A 127 -0.26 17.48 2.95
C LYS A 127 -0.15 16.16 2.19
N ALA A 128 0.53 15.15 2.76
CA ALA A 128 0.63 13.82 2.17
C ALA A 128 -0.76 13.19 1.96
N ASN A 129 -1.63 13.28 2.97
CA ASN A 129 -3.00 12.78 2.89
C ASN A 129 -3.85 13.56 1.88
N LEU A 130 -3.69 14.89 1.84
CA LEU A 130 -4.45 15.76 0.92
C LEU A 130 -4.07 15.50 -0.54
N GLU A 131 -2.78 15.35 -0.82
CA GLU A 131 -2.22 15.23 -2.17
C GLU A 131 -1.96 13.78 -2.61
N LYS A 132 -2.30 12.78 -1.76
CA LYS A 132 -2.06 11.35 -1.97
C LYS A 132 -0.60 11.04 -2.33
N LEU A 133 0.32 11.48 -1.46
CA LEU A 133 1.77 11.37 -1.70
C LEU A 133 2.42 10.14 -1.09
N CYS A 134 1.76 9.49 -0.13
CA CYS A 134 2.13 8.22 0.48
C CYS A 134 0.85 7.48 0.90
#